data_AF-A0A4R0EQV5-F1
#
_entry.id   AF-A0A4R0EQV5-F1
#
_cell.length_a   1.000
_cell.length_b   1.000
_cell.length_c   1.000
_cell.angle_alpha   90.00
_cell.angle_beta   90.00
_cell.angle_gamma   90.00
#
_symmetry.space_group_name_H-M   'P 1'
#
loop_
_entity.id
_entity.type
_entity.pdbx_description
1 polymer ?
#
loop_
_entity_poly.entity_id
_entity_poly.type
_entity_poly.pdbx_seq_one_letter_code
_entity_poly.pdbx_strand_id
1 'polypeptide(L)'
;MYFWRTDLLIKDLKQNSVSQADFKNYYLVSGILILLGFFALSQTGIEELKISLAGFVINLGLLISWINAAFKANCGEKGHAFLNRFIALYLPITIKITIFAIVVMICFELIFNVFKGQFDEVQLAHIDAIKSIVVDIATSFLIYWRIYVAIKKVNS
;
A
#
# COMPACT_ATOMS: atom_id res chain seq x y z
N MET A 1 -14.23 -15.49 8.93
CA MET A 1 -12.80 -15.64 8.55
C MET A 1 -12.15 -16.83 9.26
N TYR A 2 -11.64 -17.79 8.50
CA TYR A 2 -10.88 -18.96 8.94
C TYR A 2 -9.38 -18.74 8.75
N PHE A 3 -8.61 -18.66 9.84
CA PHE A 3 -7.16 -18.51 9.80
C PHE A 3 -6.40 -19.84 9.75
N TRP A 4 -6.94 -20.87 10.39
CA TRP A 4 -6.28 -22.18 10.57
C TRP A 4 -7.06 -23.34 9.93
N ARG A 5 -8.37 -23.15 9.66
CA ARG A 5 -9.30 -24.16 9.12
C ARG A 5 -9.51 -23.94 7.63
N THR A 6 -8.49 -24.24 6.83
CA THR A 6 -8.56 -24.09 5.36
C THR A 6 -9.57 -25.03 4.73
N ASP A 7 -9.83 -26.19 5.36
CA ASP A 7 -10.88 -27.14 5.01
C ASP A 7 -12.28 -26.51 4.99
N LEU A 8 -12.62 -25.74 6.03
CA LEU A 8 -13.89 -25.03 6.11
C LEU A 8 -13.98 -23.90 5.09
N LEU A 9 -12.88 -23.15 4.90
CA LEU A 9 -12.84 -22.10 3.89
C LEU A 9 -13.07 -22.67 2.48
N ILE A 10 -12.44 -23.79 2.15
CA ILE A 10 -12.62 -24.45 0.85
C ILE A 10 -14.08 -24.88 0.67
N LYS A 11 -14.71 -25.41 1.71
CA LYS A 11 -16.13 -25.79 1.67
C LYS A 11 -17.03 -24.59 1.41
N ASP A 12 -16.81 -23.49 2.14
CA ASP A 12 -17.62 -22.27 2.02
C ASP A 12 -17.40 -21.57 0.66
N LEU A 13 -16.17 -21.58 0.13
CA LEU A 13 -15.88 -21.09 -1.21
C LEU A 13 -16.62 -21.90 -2.28
N LYS A 14 -16.64 -23.24 -2.18
CA LYS A 14 -17.41 -24.09 -3.11
C LYS A 14 -18.91 -23.82 -3.05
N GLN A 15 -19.41 -23.38 -1.90
CA GLN A 15 -20.82 -23.06 -1.68
C GLN A 15 -21.15 -21.58 -1.97
N ASN A 16 -20.19 -20.76 -2.41
CA ASN A 16 -20.32 -19.31 -2.57
C ASN A 16 -20.87 -18.59 -1.32
N SER A 17 -20.54 -19.10 -0.12
CA SER A 17 -21.05 -18.56 1.15
C SER A 17 -20.10 -17.56 1.83
N VAL A 18 -18.93 -17.29 1.23
CA VAL A 18 -17.96 -16.32 1.75
C VAL A 18 -18.41 -14.90 1.45
N SER A 19 -18.53 -14.08 2.49
CA SER A 19 -18.99 -12.70 2.39
C SER A 19 -17.97 -11.76 1.73
N GLN A 20 -18.42 -10.58 1.29
CA GLN A 20 -17.52 -9.53 0.78
C GLN A 20 -16.60 -9.00 1.90
N ALA A 21 -17.08 -8.89 3.15
CA ALA A 21 -16.20 -8.60 4.29
C ALA A 21 -15.11 -9.64 4.47
N ASP A 22 -15.44 -10.93 4.39
CA ASP A 22 -14.45 -11.99 4.58
C ASP A 22 -13.36 -11.87 3.52
N PHE A 23 -13.71 -11.72 2.24
CA PHE A 23 -12.72 -11.50 1.17
C PHE A 23 -11.85 -10.25 1.42
N LYS A 24 -12.45 -9.13 1.83
CA LYS A 24 -11.70 -7.92 2.21
C LYS A 24 -10.75 -8.19 3.38
N ASN A 25 -11.20 -8.90 4.41
CA ASN A 25 -10.39 -9.18 5.59
C ASN A 25 -9.24 -10.15 5.28
N TYR A 26 -9.47 -11.17 4.44
CA TYR A 26 -8.40 -12.02 3.89
C TYR A 26 -7.36 -11.19 3.16
N TYR A 27 -7.79 -10.32 2.24
CA TYR A 27 -6.88 -9.43 1.53
C TYR A 27 -6.08 -8.51 2.48
N LEU A 28 -6.76 -7.90 3.46
CA LEU A 28 -6.15 -6.99 4.43
C LEU A 28 -5.10 -7.71 5.28
N VAL A 29 -5.42 -8.89 5.84
CA VAL A 29 -4.45 -9.65 6.64
C VAL A 29 -3.26 -10.12 5.79
N SER A 30 -3.49 -10.57 4.56
CA SER A 30 -2.41 -10.90 3.63
C SER A 30 -1.50 -9.69 3.38
N GLY A 31 -2.08 -8.50 3.18
CA GLY A 31 -1.33 -7.25 3.04
C GLY A 31 -0.49 -6.91 4.28
N ILE A 32 -1.04 -7.11 5.48
CA ILE A 32 -0.30 -6.90 6.74
C ILE A 32 0.90 -7.85 6.83
N LEU A 33 0.72 -9.12 6.50
CA LEU A 33 1.81 -10.10 6.51
C LEU A 33 2.91 -9.75 5.49
N ILE A 34 2.53 -9.27 4.31
CA ILE A 34 3.49 -8.79 3.30
C ILE A 34 4.27 -7.57 3.82
N LEU A 35 3.59 -6.59 4.43
CA LEU A 35 4.25 -5.43 5.02
C LEU A 35 5.21 -5.81 6.15
N LEU A 36 4.83 -6.78 6.99
CA LEU A 36 5.70 -7.33 8.03
C LEU A 36 6.95 -7.99 7.42
N GLY A 37 6.78 -8.73 6.32
CA GLY A 37 7.89 -9.30 5.56
C GLY A 37 8.85 -8.24 5.02
N PHE A 38 8.32 -7.17 4.41
CA PHE A 38 9.16 -6.07 3.92
C PHE A 38 9.89 -5.35 5.05
N PHE A 39 9.22 -5.11 6.17
CA PHE A 39 9.86 -4.52 7.35
C PHE A 39 10.98 -5.40 7.90
N ALA A 40 10.78 -6.73 7.99
CA ALA A 40 11.82 -7.65 8.44
C ALA A 40 13.03 -7.65 7.50
N LEU A 41 12.80 -7.60 6.18
CA LEU A 41 13.87 -7.53 5.18
C LEU A 41 14.63 -6.20 5.25
N SER A 42 13.96 -5.08 5.51
CA SER A 42 14.63 -3.77 5.61
C SER A 42 15.60 -3.71 6.79
N GLN A 43 15.39 -4.50 7.85
CA GLN A 43 16.31 -4.58 9.00
C GLN A 43 17.63 -5.30 8.71
N THR A 44 17.78 -5.91 7.53
CA THR A 44 19.06 -6.53 7.11
C THR A 44 20.04 -5.53 6.50
N GLY A 45 19.60 -4.31 6.22
CA GLY A 45 20.40 -3.23 5.64
C GLY A 45 20.96 -2.23 6.67
N ILE A 46 21.49 -1.11 6.16
CA ILE A 46 22.04 0.01 6.94
C ILE A 46 20.93 1.01 7.34
N GLU A 47 19.67 0.74 6.99
CA GLU A 47 18.57 1.65 7.33
C GLU A 47 18.41 1.82 8.85
N GLU A 48 18.23 3.06 9.28
CA GLU A 48 17.95 3.34 10.68
C GLU A 48 16.62 2.69 11.09
N LEU A 49 16.67 1.80 12.10
CA LEU A 49 15.50 1.09 12.65
C LEU A 49 14.32 2.03 12.94
N LYS A 50 14.60 3.24 13.45
CA LYS A 50 13.56 4.24 13.76
C LYS A 50 12.81 4.70 12.50
N ILE A 51 13.56 4.95 11.42
CA ILE A 51 13.04 5.44 10.15
C ILE A 51 12.22 4.33 9.48
N SER A 52 12.77 3.12 9.40
CA SER A 52 12.06 1.97 8.83
C SER A 52 10.81 1.57 9.62
N LEU A 53 10.84 1.63 10.96
CA LEU A 53 9.67 1.37 11.80
C LEU A 53 8.57 2.42 11.59
N ALA A 54 8.95 3.69 11.49
CA ALA A 54 7.99 4.76 11.20
C ALA A 54 7.31 4.53 9.84
N GLY A 55 8.09 4.21 8.80
CA GLY A 55 7.56 3.87 7.47
C GLY A 55 6.60 2.68 7.50
N PHE A 56 6.96 1.61 8.21
CA PHE A 56 6.10 0.44 8.39
C PHE A 56 4.76 0.79 9.07
N VAL A 57 4.80 1.52 10.19
CA VAL A 57 3.58 1.90 10.94
C VAL A 57 2.67 2.78 10.09
N ILE A 58 3.24 3.72 9.33
CA ILE A 58 2.45 4.58 8.44
C ILE A 58 1.81 3.78 7.32
N ASN A 59 2.58 2.92 6.63
CA ASN A 59 2.03 2.07 5.56
C ASN A 59 0.98 1.08 6.05
N LEU A 60 1.14 0.55 7.27
CA LEU A 60 0.13 -0.27 7.93
C LEU A 60 -1.15 0.52 8.16
N GLY A 61 -1.03 1.74 8.67
CA GLY A 61 -2.16 2.67 8.85
C GLY A 61 -2.85 3.00 7.52
N LEU A 62 -2.09 3.26 6.46
CA LEU A 62 -2.61 3.52 5.12
C LEU A 62 -3.38 2.31 4.58
N LEU A 63 -2.80 1.10 4.63
CA LEU A 63 -3.46 -0.13 4.19
C LEU A 63 -4.79 -0.32 4.92
N ILE A 64 -4.79 -0.28 6.25
CA ILE A 64 -6.00 -0.54 7.05
C ILE A 64 -7.06 0.54 6.78
N SER A 65 -6.68 1.81 6.83
CA SER A 65 -7.63 2.92 6.67
C SER A 65 -8.23 2.96 5.27
N TRP A 66 -7.41 2.86 4.23
CA TRP A 66 -7.89 3.01 2.85
C TRP A 66 -8.63 1.80 2.33
N ILE A 67 -8.26 0.57 2.69
CA ILE A 67 -9.04 -0.62 2.30
C ILE A 67 -10.44 -0.55 2.90
N ASN A 68 -10.57 -0.14 4.16
CA ASN A 68 -11.88 0.04 4.79
C ASN A 68 -12.66 1.22 4.19
N ALA A 69 -11.99 2.34 3.86
CA ALA A 69 -12.63 3.46 3.19
C ALA A 69 -13.14 3.07 1.79
N ALA A 70 -12.34 2.35 1.01
CA ALA A 70 -12.71 1.83 -0.30
C ALA A 70 -13.85 0.81 -0.21
N PHE A 71 -13.83 -0.07 0.79
CA PHE A 71 -14.92 -1.02 1.04
C PHE A 71 -16.24 -0.31 1.35
N LYS A 72 -16.20 0.72 2.21
CA LYS A 72 -17.36 1.55 2.52
C LYS A 72 -17.87 2.31 1.29
N ALA A 73 -16.97 2.83 0.46
CA ALA A 73 -17.33 3.45 -0.82
C ALA A 73 -17.92 2.45 -1.84
N ASN A 74 -17.65 1.15 -1.65
CA ASN A 74 -18.31 0.07 -2.38
C ASN A 74 -19.64 -0.37 -1.77
N CYS A 75 -20.29 0.44 -0.94
CA CYS A 75 -21.51 0.07 -0.21
C CYS A 75 -21.34 -1.05 0.84
N GLY A 76 -20.10 -1.35 1.26
CA GLY A 76 -19.81 -2.34 2.28
C GLY A 76 -20.30 -3.75 1.92
N GLU A 77 -20.97 -4.44 2.85
CA GLU A 77 -21.56 -5.77 2.62
C GLU A 77 -22.60 -5.81 1.50
N LYS A 78 -23.31 -4.70 1.30
CA LYS A 78 -24.33 -4.59 0.24
C LYS A 78 -23.68 -4.31 -1.13
N GLY A 79 -22.37 -4.11 -1.15
CA GLY A 79 -21.58 -3.93 -2.34
C GLY A 79 -21.48 -5.19 -3.19
N HIS A 80 -21.19 -4.98 -4.47
CA HIS A 80 -20.92 -6.07 -5.39
C HIS A 80 -19.44 -6.14 -5.75
N ALA A 81 -18.88 -7.35 -5.70
CA ALA A 81 -17.55 -7.72 -6.20
C ALA A 81 -16.43 -6.72 -5.81
N PHE A 82 -16.35 -6.35 -4.53
CA PHE A 82 -15.40 -5.36 -4.02
C PHE A 82 -13.96 -5.70 -4.42
N LEU A 83 -13.52 -6.92 -4.11
CA LEU A 83 -12.12 -7.32 -4.32
C LEU A 83 -11.76 -7.34 -5.81
N ASN A 84 -12.68 -7.81 -6.67
CA ASN A 84 -12.47 -7.82 -8.12
C ASN A 84 -12.29 -6.40 -8.66
N ARG A 85 -13.15 -5.46 -8.26
CA ARG A 85 -13.06 -4.05 -8.65
C ARG A 85 -11.79 -3.42 -8.12
N PHE A 86 -11.44 -3.70 -6.86
CA PHE A 86 -10.24 -3.18 -6.22
C PHE A 86 -8.99 -3.61 -6.99
N ILE A 87 -8.81 -4.91 -7.27
CA ILE A 87 -7.65 -5.44 -8.00
C ILE A 87 -7.61 -4.93 -9.44
N ALA A 88 -8.76 -4.91 -10.14
CA ALA A 88 -8.84 -4.41 -11.51
C ALA A 88 -8.47 -2.93 -11.63
N LEU A 89 -8.80 -2.11 -10.62
CA LEU A 89 -8.43 -0.69 -10.56
C LEU A 89 -6.99 -0.49 -10.09
N TYR A 90 -6.47 -1.35 -9.22
CA TYR A 90 -5.13 -1.25 -8.66
C TYR A 90 -4.08 -1.19 -9.76
N LEU A 91 -4.08 -2.15 -10.69
CA LEU A 91 -3.05 -2.25 -11.73
C LEU A 91 -2.90 -0.95 -12.57
N PRO A 92 -3.94 -0.44 -13.26
CA PRO A 92 -3.80 0.75 -14.09
C PRO A 92 -3.53 2.02 -13.28
N ILE A 93 -4.02 2.11 -12.03
CA ILE A 93 -3.75 3.26 -11.16
C ILE A 93 -2.30 3.26 -10.70
N THR A 94 -1.79 2.11 -10.25
CA THR A 94 -0.40 1.95 -9.84
C THR A 94 0.54 2.27 -10.99
N ILE A 95 0.30 1.76 -12.21
CA ILE A 95 1.13 2.10 -13.38
C ILE A 95 1.22 3.63 -13.59
N LYS A 96 0.08 4.34 -13.57
CA LYS A 96 0.04 5.80 -13.76
C LYS A 96 0.82 6.54 -12.68
N ILE A 97 0.67 6.12 -11.42
CA ILE A 97 1.32 6.77 -10.29
C ILE A 97 2.81 6.46 -10.26
N THR A 98 3.22 5.22 -10.59
CA THR A 98 4.63 4.85 -10.72
C THR A 98 5.33 5.66 -11.80
N ILE A 99 4.72 5.81 -12.99
CA ILE A 99 5.26 6.64 -14.06
C ILE A 99 5.42 8.09 -13.58
N PHE A 100 4.39 8.64 -12.94
CA PHE A 100 4.45 9.99 -12.38
C PHE A 100 5.55 10.14 -11.31
N ALA A 101 5.67 9.17 -10.40
CA ALA A 101 6.68 9.18 -9.34
C ALA A 101 8.10 9.11 -9.92
N ILE A 102 8.33 8.30 -10.96
CA ILE A 102 9.62 8.23 -11.66
C ILE A 102 10.00 9.61 -12.21
N VAL A 103 9.06 10.29 -12.90
CA VAL A 103 9.31 11.63 -13.45
C VAL A 103 9.62 12.63 -12.33
N VAL A 104 8.85 12.63 -11.25
CA VAL A 104 9.09 13.51 -10.09
C VAL A 104 10.46 13.24 -9.46
N MET A 105 10.86 11.97 -9.32
CA MET A 105 12.15 11.58 -8.77
C MET A 105 13.32 12.02 -9.65
N ILE A 106 13.20 11.88 -10.98
CA ILE A 106 14.22 12.39 -11.91
C ILE A 106 14.39 13.90 -11.73
N CYS A 107 13.29 14.66 -11.68
CA CYS A 107 13.35 16.10 -11.45
C CYS A 107 13.97 16.45 -10.10
N PHE A 108 13.61 15.73 -9.05
CA PHE A 108 14.17 15.91 -7.71
C PHE A 108 15.69 15.68 -7.71
N GLU A 109 16.17 14.56 -8.28
CA GLU A 109 17.60 14.23 -8.33
C GLU A 109 18.41 15.25 -9.13
N LEU A 110 17.87 15.76 -10.25
CA LEU A 110 18.53 16.82 -11.03
C LEU A 110 18.74 18.09 -10.21
N ILE A 111 17.73 18.51 -9.44
CA ILE A 111 17.82 19.69 -8.58
C ILE A 111 18.75 19.40 -7.40
N PHE A 112 18.58 18.27 -6.73
CA PHE A 112 19.34 17.90 -5.54
C PHE A 112 20.85 17.79 -5.82
N ASN A 113 21.23 17.28 -6.99
CA ASN A 113 22.63 17.20 -7.41
C ASN A 113 23.36 18.55 -7.46
N VAL A 114 22.65 19.67 -7.67
CA VAL A 114 23.24 21.03 -7.62
C VAL A 114 23.70 21.40 -6.21
N PHE A 115 23.00 20.91 -5.19
CA PHE A 115 23.27 21.22 -3.78
C PHE A 115 24.02 20.11 -3.05
N LYS A 116 24.17 18.93 -3.67
CA LYS A 116 24.73 17.73 -3.04
C LYS A 116 26.09 17.94 -2.39
N GLY A 117 26.95 18.78 -2.99
CA GLY A 117 28.28 19.11 -2.45
C GLY A 117 28.28 19.89 -1.14
N GLN A 118 27.12 20.35 -0.66
CA GLN A 118 26.97 21.05 0.63
C GLN A 118 26.84 20.09 1.83
N PHE A 119 26.70 18.79 1.58
CA PHE A 119 26.44 17.79 2.61
C PHE A 119 27.60 16.80 2.71
N ASP A 120 27.88 16.33 3.92
CA ASP A 120 28.78 15.21 4.15
C ASP A 120 28.12 13.85 3.85
N GLU A 121 28.90 12.77 3.85
CA GLU A 121 28.42 11.42 3.52
C GLU A 121 27.33 10.91 4.48
N VAL A 122 27.42 11.26 5.77
CA VAL A 122 26.46 10.83 6.79
C VAL A 122 25.12 11.54 6.59
N GLN A 123 25.17 12.85 6.32
CA GLN A 123 24.00 13.65 5.99
C GLN A 123 23.32 13.15 4.72
N LEU A 124 24.09 12.83 3.67
CA LEU A 124 23.55 12.28 2.42
C LEU A 124 22.86 10.93 2.64
N ALA A 125 23.46 10.02 3.41
CA ALA A 125 22.84 8.73 3.73
C ALA A 125 21.51 8.91 4.50
N HIS A 126 21.47 9.83 5.45
CA HIS A 126 20.25 10.14 6.21
C HIS A 126 19.15 10.75 5.32
N ILE A 127 19.52 11.69 4.43
CA ILE A 127 18.60 12.27 3.44
C ILE A 127 18.05 11.19 2.52
N ASP A 128 18.89 10.28 2.02
CA ASP A 128 18.46 9.20 1.14
C ASP A 128 17.48 8.24 1.81
N ALA A 129 17.71 7.90 3.09
CA ALA A 129 16.79 7.08 3.89
C ALA A 129 15.41 7.77 4.04
N ILE A 130 15.39 9.05 4.42
CA ILE A 130 14.14 9.83 4.54
C ILE A 130 13.43 9.92 3.19
N LYS A 131 14.16 10.26 2.13
CA LYS A 131 13.64 10.40 0.77
C LYS A 131 12.94 9.12 0.32
N SER A 132 13.59 7.97 0.51
CA SER A 132 13.04 6.65 0.16
C SER A 132 11.68 6.42 0.82
N ILE A 133 11.59 6.63 2.14
CA ILE A 133 10.35 6.43 2.89
C ILE A 133 9.26 7.44 2.51
N VAL A 134 9.61 8.71 2.31
CA VAL A 134 8.65 9.73 1.90
C VAL A 134 8.02 9.38 0.55
N VAL A 135 8.82 8.91 -0.40
CA VAL A 135 8.36 8.50 -1.73
C VAL A 135 7.43 7.28 -1.62
N ASP A 136 7.82 6.27 -0.84
CA ASP A 136 6.99 5.08 -0.60
C ASP A 136 5.63 5.43 0.03
N ILE A 137 5.63 6.21 1.11
CA ILE A 137 4.40 6.65 1.79
C ILE A 137 3.52 7.48 0.85
N ALA A 138 4.11 8.44 0.13
CA ALA A 138 3.36 9.31 -0.77
C ALA A 138 2.73 8.53 -1.93
N THR A 139 3.49 7.61 -2.54
CA THR A 139 2.98 6.77 -3.63
C THR A 139 1.90 5.82 -3.15
N SER A 140 2.10 5.14 -2.01
CA SER A 140 1.09 4.29 -1.38
C SER A 140 -0.20 5.06 -1.09
N PHE A 141 -0.10 6.24 -0.47
CA PHE A 141 -1.24 7.11 -0.21
C PHE A 141 -1.99 7.48 -1.50
N LEU A 142 -1.27 7.93 -2.54
CA LEU A 142 -1.87 8.31 -3.81
C LEU A 142 -2.57 7.14 -4.49
N ILE A 143 -1.97 5.94 -4.49
CA ILE A 143 -2.58 4.74 -5.09
C ILE A 143 -3.89 4.44 -4.39
N TYR A 144 -3.86 4.31 -3.07
CA TYR A 144 -5.05 3.99 -2.30
C TYR A 144 -6.16 5.04 -2.44
N TRP A 145 -5.79 6.32 -2.37
CA TRP A 145 -6.74 7.41 -2.57
C TRP A 145 -7.39 7.35 -3.95
N ARG A 146 -6.61 7.15 -5.00
CA ARG A 146 -7.15 7.08 -6.37
C ARG A 146 -8.04 5.86 -6.59
N ILE A 147 -7.74 4.73 -5.96
CA ILE A 147 -8.64 3.56 -5.98
C ILE A 147 -9.95 3.87 -5.27
N TYR A 148 -9.89 4.47 -4.08
CA TYR A 148 -11.09 4.91 -3.35
C TYR A 148 -11.98 5.82 -4.21
N VAL A 149 -11.39 6.84 -4.86
CA VAL A 149 -12.12 7.75 -5.75
C VAL A 149 -12.75 6.99 -6.93
N ALA A 150 -12.01 6.07 -7.54
CA ALA A 150 -12.51 5.28 -8.66
C ALA A 150 -13.68 4.38 -8.25
N ILE A 151 -13.56 3.67 -7.11
CA ILE A 151 -14.64 2.84 -6.57
C ILE A 151 -15.88 3.67 -6.27
N LYS A 152 -15.72 4.85 -5.65
CA LYS A 152 -16.84 5.76 -5.37
C LYS A 152 -17.56 6.18 -6.66
N LYS A 153 -16.85 6.40 -7.76
CA LYS A 153 -17.43 6.75 -9.06
C LYS A 153 -18.19 5.59 -9.71
N VAL A 154 -17.77 4.35 -9.50
CA VAL A 154 -18.46 3.16 -10.04
C VAL A 154 -19.82 2.94 -9.39
N ASN A 155 -20.04 3.43 -8.17
CA ASN A 155 -21.29 3.27 -7.42
C ASN A 155 -22.14 4.55 -7.34
N SER A 156 -21.71 5.63 -8.03
CA SER A 156 -22.49 6.85 -8.21
C SER A 156 -23.25 6.80 -9.52
#